data_AF-A0A3P2AMX0-F1
#
_entry.id   AF-A0A3P2AMX0-F1
#
_cell.length_a   1.000
_cell.length_b   1.000
_cell.length_c   1.000
_cell.angle_alpha   90.00
_cell.angle_beta   90.00
_cell.angle_gamma   90.00
#
_symmetry.space_group_name_H-M   'P 1'
#
loop_
_entity.id
_entity.type
_entity.pdbx_description
1 polymer ?
#
loop_
_entity_poly.entity_id
_entity_poly.type
_entity_poly.pdbx_seq_one_letter_code
_entity_poly.pdbx_strand_id
1 'polypeptide(L)'
;MKNISVKLNLLFFSLQKKIEKLEAIKECTLAQSQETSVPALTELIHQKQDLIEEIEKLDQGFQSVSMEIMPILQADVMQYSELIQQMQEQIKRISEVSLEIQELEKKNYNSKMLRENRPELTKEGVRLPKGKALDQYRKMK
;
A
#
# COMPACT_ATOMS: atom_id res chain seq x y z
N MET A 1 -12.68 -6.12 -29.61
CA MET A 1 -13.55 -6.21 -28.42
C MET A 1 -13.04 -7.20 -27.36
N LYS A 2 -12.85 -8.51 -27.62
CA LYS A 2 -12.35 -9.48 -26.60
C LYS A 2 -11.06 -9.07 -25.86
N ASN A 3 -10.15 -8.34 -26.50
CA ASN A 3 -8.87 -7.94 -25.91
C ASN A 3 -9.02 -6.83 -24.83
N ILE A 4 -10.02 -5.93 -24.96
CA ILE A 4 -10.23 -4.81 -24.03
C ILE A 4 -10.84 -5.30 -22.73
N SER A 5 -11.88 -6.15 -22.80
CA SER A 5 -12.49 -6.76 -21.61
C SER A 5 -11.47 -7.57 -20.79
N VAL A 6 -10.56 -8.28 -21.46
CA VAL A 6 -9.46 -9.00 -20.79
C VAL A 6 -8.52 -8.04 -20.06
N LYS A 7 -8.14 -6.92 -20.69
CA LYS A 7 -7.28 -5.90 -20.07
C LYS A 7 -7.95 -5.18 -18.91
N LEU A 8 -9.24 -4.88 -19.02
CA LEU A 8 -10.01 -4.30 -17.92
C LEU A 8 -10.10 -5.26 -16.73
N ASN A 9 -10.38 -6.54 -16.98
CA ASN A 9 -10.34 -7.56 -15.93
C ASN A 9 -8.95 -7.66 -15.30
N LEU A 10 -7.88 -7.56 -16.08
CA LEU A 10 -6.51 -7.55 -15.55
C LEU A 10 -6.27 -6.34 -14.63
N LEU A 11 -6.72 -5.15 -15.01
CA LEU A 11 -6.63 -3.96 -14.15
C LEU A 11 -7.43 -4.14 -12.86
N PHE A 12 -8.65 -4.66 -12.96
CA PHE A 12 -9.49 -4.97 -11.80
C PHE A 12 -8.80 -5.97 -10.85
N PHE A 13 -8.25 -7.07 -11.38
CA PHE A 13 -7.49 -8.03 -10.56
C PHE A 13 -6.23 -7.42 -9.94
N SER A 14 -5.54 -6.50 -10.65
CA SER A 14 -4.39 -5.78 -10.10
C SER A 14 -4.79 -4.92 -8.89
N LEU A 15 -5.92 -4.22 -8.98
CA LEU A 15 -6.47 -3.43 -7.88
C LEU A 15 -6.88 -4.32 -6.69
N GLN A 16 -7.52 -5.48 -6.93
CA GLN A 16 -7.83 -6.44 -5.86
C GLN A 16 -6.57 -6.92 -5.14
N LYS A 17 -5.55 -7.35 -5.89
CA LYS A 17 -4.27 -7.75 -5.30
C LYS A 17 -3.62 -6.62 -4.52
N LYS A 18 -3.70 -5.39 -5.00
CA LYS A 18 -3.18 -4.23 -4.27
C LYS A 18 -3.90 -4.04 -2.93
N ILE A 19 -5.23 -4.23 -2.89
CA ILE A 19 -6.01 -4.19 -1.64
C ILE A 19 -5.53 -5.30 -0.69
N GLU A 20 -5.39 -6.53 -1.16
CA GLU A 20 -4.92 -7.66 -0.33
C GLU A 20 -3.55 -7.35 0.31
N LYS A 21 -2.62 -6.78 -0.46
CA LYS A 21 -1.28 -6.41 0.03
C LYS A 21 -1.33 -5.25 1.01
N LEU A 22 -2.20 -4.26 0.78
CA LEU A 22 -2.40 -3.15 1.72
C LEU A 22 -3.00 -3.64 3.04
N GLU A 23 -3.99 -4.53 3.02
CA GLU A 23 -4.54 -5.12 4.25
C GLU A 23 -3.46 -5.93 5.00
N ALA A 24 -2.62 -6.69 4.30
CA ALA A 24 -1.48 -7.38 4.92
C ALA A 24 -0.47 -6.39 5.56
N ILE A 25 -0.18 -5.26 4.91
CA ILE A 25 0.66 -4.21 5.50
C ILE A 25 0.00 -3.66 6.76
N LYS A 26 -1.31 -3.40 6.72
CA LYS A 26 -2.07 -2.91 7.87
C LYS A 26 -2.02 -3.88 9.04
N GLU A 27 -2.17 -5.18 8.80
CA GLU A 27 -2.01 -6.22 9.82
C GLU A 27 -0.60 -6.23 10.42
N CYS A 28 0.44 -6.15 9.59
CA CYS A 28 1.82 -6.05 10.05
C CYS A 28 2.04 -4.79 10.91
N THR A 29 1.49 -3.65 10.51
CA THR A 29 1.57 -2.40 11.27
C THR A 29 0.82 -2.53 12.60
N LEU A 30 -0.32 -3.20 12.66
CA LEU A 30 -1.02 -3.47 13.93
C LEU A 30 -0.19 -4.37 14.85
N ALA A 31 0.36 -5.47 14.32
CA ALA A 31 1.21 -6.39 15.08
C ALA A 31 2.46 -5.69 15.64
N GLN A 32 3.09 -4.83 14.84
CA GLN A 32 4.25 -4.05 15.25
C GLN A 32 3.98 -3.17 16.49
N SER A 33 2.74 -2.70 16.67
CA SER A 33 2.37 -1.86 17.83
C SER A 33 2.35 -2.61 19.16
N GLN A 34 2.20 -3.93 19.11
CA GLN A 34 2.09 -4.82 20.27
C GLN A 34 3.39 -5.58 20.55
N GLU A 35 4.31 -5.58 19.59
CA GLU A 35 5.55 -6.34 19.66
C GLU A 35 6.64 -5.58 20.43
N THR A 36 7.39 -6.29 21.27
CA THR A 36 8.45 -5.73 22.12
C THR A 36 9.83 -6.28 21.79
N SER A 37 9.88 -7.42 21.10
CA SER A 37 11.10 -8.08 20.68
C SER A 37 11.69 -7.42 19.43
N VAL A 38 12.96 -7.00 19.51
CA VAL A 38 13.68 -6.41 18.36
C VAL A 38 13.72 -7.36 17.15
N PRO A 39 14.04 -8.67 17.29
CA PRO A 39 13.97 -9.60 16.16
C PRO A 39 12.60 -9.66 15.48
N ALA A 40 11.51 -9.70 16.25
CA ALA A 40 10.16 -9.77 15.70
C ALA A 40 9.75 -8.44 15.03
N LEU A 41 10.15 -7.31 15.60
CA LEU A 41 9.98 -5.99 14.98
C LEU A 41 10.74 -5.87 13.64
N THR A 42 11.97 -6.38 13.58
CA THR A 42 12.78 -6.42 12.35
C THR A 42 12.07 -7.21 11.26
N GLU A 43 11.57 -8.41 11.58
CA GLU A 43 10.85 -9.28 10.65
C GLU A 43 9.58 -8.60 10.11
N LEU A 44 8.76 -8.00 10.99
CA LEU A 44 7.56 -7.25 10.57
C LEU A 44 7.89 -6.07 9.65
N ILE A 45 9.04 -5.41 9.84
CA ILE A 45 9.47 -4.31 8.97
C ILE A 45 9.94 -4.83 7.61
N HIS A 46 10.65 -5.95 7.55
CA HIS A 46 11.02 -6.59 6.29
C HIS A 46 9.80 -7.08 5.51
N GLN A 47 8.86 -7.76 6.16
CA GLN A 47 7.63 -8.21 5.53
C GLN A 47 6.84 -7.05 4.90
N LYS A 48 6.73 -5.91 5.60
CA LYS A 48 6.10 -4.72 5.02
C LYS A 48 6.87 -4.19 3.81
N GLN A 49 8.21 -4.22 3.83
CA GLN A 49 9.02 -3.78 2.70
C GLN A 49 8.79 -4.67 1.47
N ASP A 50 8.73 -5.99 1.64
CA ASP A 50 8.44 -6.93 0.56
C ASP A 50 7.05 -6.69 -0.04
N LEU A 51 6.04 -6.47 0.81
CA LEU A 51 4.68 -6.13 0.38
C LEU A 51 4.63 -4.80 -0.39
N ILE A 52 5.40 -3.79 0.03
CA ILE A 52 5.50 -2.51 -0.68
C ILE A 52 6.12 -2.72 -2.07
N GLU A 53 7.20 -3.50 -2.18
CA GLU A 53 7.81 -3.80 -3.48
C GLU A 53 6.87 -4.55 -4.42
N GLU A 54 6.03 -5.44 -3.89
CA GLU A 54 4.97 -6.09 -4.67
C GLU A 54 3.91 -5.09 -5.15
N ILE A 55 3.49 -4.14 -4.30
CA ILE A 55 2.57 -3.07 -4.69
C ILE A 55 3.18 -2.19 -5.78
N GLU A 56 4.46 -1.83 -5.69
CA GLU A 56 5.15 -1.05 -6.72
C GLU A 56 5.17 -1.77 -8.08
N LYS A 57 5.38 -3.09 -8.09
CA LYS A 57 5.30 -3.91 -9.31
C LYS A 57 3.87 -3.95 -9.87
N LEU A 58 2.85 -4.09 -9.02
CA LEU A 58 1.45 -4.04 -9.43
C LEU A 58 1.09 -2.67 -10.04
N ASP A 59 1.58 -1.59 -9.45
CA ASP A 59 1.35 -0.22 -9.94
C ASP A 59 2.01 0.03 -11.30
N GLN A 60 3.23 -0.46 -11.52
CA GLN A 60 3.89 -0.40 -12.83
C GLN A 60 3.09 -1.14 -13.90
N GLY A 61 2.64 -2.37 -13.60
CA GLY A 61 1.80 -3.14 -14.51
C GLY A 61 0.44 -2.47 -14.78
N PHE A 62 -0.19 -1.92 -13.74
CA PHE A 62 -1.45 -1.19 -13.84
C PHE A 62 -1.31 0.06 -14.72
N GLN A 63 -0.25 0.85 -14.54
CA GLN A 63 0.01 2.05 -15.35
C GLN A 63 0.18 1.69 -16.84
N SER A 64 0.95 0.65 -17.14
CA SER A 64 1.17 0.21 -18.52
C SER A 64 -0.14 -0.18 -19.22
N VAL A 65 -0.97 -1.00 -18.57
CA VAL A 65 -2.23 -1.49 -19.17
C VAL A 65 -3.29 -0.38 -19.22
N SER A 66 -3.36 0.49 -18.21
CA SER A 66 -4.33 1.59 -18.18
C SER A 66 -4.06 2.62 -19.28
N MET A 67 -2.79 3.00 -19.50
CA MET A 67 -2.42 3.92 -20.59
C MET A 67 -2.84 3.40 -21.96
N GLU A 68 -2.77 2.08 -22.18
CA GLU A 68 -3.14 1.47 -23.45
C GLU A 68 -4.65 1.52 -23.70
N ILE A 69 -5.47 1.27 -22.67
CA ILE A 69 -6.93 1.15 -22.84
C ILE A 69 -7.68 2.46 -22.65
N MET A 70 -7.10 3.46 -21.97
CA MET A 70 -7.79 4.71 -21.62
C MET A 70 -8.39 5.46 -22.83
N PRO A 71 -7.70 5.59 -23.98
CA PRO A 71 -8.30 6.22 -25.17
C PRO A 71 -9.51 5.46 -25.70
N ILE A 72 -9.53 4.13 -25.53
CA ILE A 72 -10.61 3.26 -25.99
C ILE A 72 -11.83 3.40 -25.06
N LEU A 73 -11.59 3.46 -23.74
CA LEU A 73 -12.67 3.67 -22.76
C LEU A 73 -13.34 5.02 -22.95
N GLN A 74 -12.57 6.06 -23.27
CA GLN A 74 -13.11 7.41 -23.51
C GLN A 74 -13.97 7.49 -24.77
N ALA A 75 -13.70 6.66 -25.78
CA ALA A 75 -14.47 6.63 -27.02
C ALA A 75 -15.86 5.97 -26.85
N ASP A 76 -16.01 5.04 -25.90
CA ASP A 76 -17.29 4.37 -25.60
C ASP A 76 -17.43 4.04 -24.11
N VAL A 77 -17.64 5.08 -23.29
CA VAL A 77 -17.74 4.97 -21.83
C VAL A 77 -18.95 4.14 -21.41
N MET A 78 -20.05 4.22 -22.16
CA MET A 78 -21.31 3.54 -21.81
C MET A 78 -21.14 2.02 -21.81
N GLN A 79 -20.41 1.48 -22.80
CA GLN A 79 -20.14 0.05 -22.93
C GLN A 79 -19.44 -0.56 -21.70
N TYR A 80 -18.59 0.22 -21.01
CA TYR A 80 -17.74 -0.28 -19.91
C TYR A 80 -18.12 0.31 -18.55
N SER A 81 -19.25 1.01 -18.47
CA SER A 81 -19.68 1.78 -17.30
C SER A 81 -19.68 0.98 -15.98
N GLU A 82 -20.24 -0.23 -15.99
CA GLU A 82 -20.28 -1.11 -14.80
C GLU A 82 -18.87 -1.45 -14.30
N LEU A 83 -17.97 -1.87 -15.19
CA LEU A 83 -16.61 -2.27 -14.82
C LEU A 83 -15.76 -1.08 -14.37
N ILE A 84 -15.95 0.09 -15.01
CA ILE A 84 -15.34 1.35 -14.58
C ILE A 84 -15.78 1.71 -13.16
N GLN A 85 -17.08 1.59 -12.86
CA GLN A 85 -17.61 1.86 -11.53
C GLN A 85 -16.98 0.93 -10.47
N GLN A 86 -16.92 -0.38 -10.75
CA GLN A 86 -16.28 -1.34 -9.84
C GLN A 86 -14.80 -1.04 -9.59
N MET A 87 -14.06 -0.63 -10.63
CA MET A 87 -12.67 -0.19 -10.48
C MET A 87 -12.55 1.09 -9.62
N GLN A 88 -13.47 2.05 -9.79
CA GLN A 88 -13.50 3.26 -8.97
C GLN A 88 -13.76 2.96 -7.49
N GLU A 89 -14.65 2.00 -7.19
CA GLU A 89 -14.90 1.53 -5.84
C GLU A 89 -13.64 0.90 -5.21
N GLN A 90 -12.89 0.10 -5.98
CA GLN A 90 -11.60 -0.45 -5.53
C GLN A 90 -10.55 0.62 -5.28
N ILE A 91 -10.44 1.63 -6.15
CA ILE A 91 -9.52 2.77 -5.96
C ILE A 91 -9.88 3.55 -4.69
N LYS A 92 -11.17 3.71 -4.41
CA LYS A 92 -11.64 4.32 -3.16
C LYS A 92 -11.21 3.47 -1.96
N ARG A 93 -11.41 2.15 -2.01
CA ARG A 93 -10.98 1.24 -0.94
C ARG A 93 -9.47 1.28 -0.71
N ILE A 94 -8.67 1.28 -1.77
CA ILE A 94 -7.21 1.43 -1.71
C ILE A 94 -6.84 2.72 -0.96
N SER A 95 -7.52 3.82 -1.27
CA SER A 95 -7.28 5.13 -0.65
C SER A 95 -7.63 5.10 0.84
N GLU A 96 -8.76 4.50 1.21
CA GLU A 96 -9.18 4.31 2.61
C GLU A 96 -8.16 3.49 3.40
N VAL A 97 -7.79 2.31 2.92
CA VAL A 97 -6.82 1.43 3.62
C VAL A 97 -5.44 2.11 3.72
N SER A 98 -5.02 2.84 2.68
CA SER A 98 -3.77 3.60 2.72
C SER A 98 -3.76 4.68 3.81
N LEU A 99 -4.88 5.39 3.99
CA LEU A 99 -5.03 6.37 5.06
C LEU A 99 -5.00 5.70 6.44
N GLU A 100 -5.70 4.57 6.62
CA GLU A 100 -5.67 3.81 7.87
C GLU A 100 -4.24 3.36 8.23
N ILE A 101 -3.47 2.84 7.26
CA ILE A 101 -2.06 2.47 7.45
C ILE A 101 -1.24 3.69 7.89
N GLN A 102 -1.40 4.84 7.23
CA GLN A 102 -0.67 6.06 7.59
C GLN A 102 -0.94 6.50 9.02
N GLU A 103 -2.20 6.42 9.47
CA GLU A 103 -2.57 6.73 10.86
C GLU A 103 -1.97 5.75 11.86
N LEU A 104 -1.95 4.46 11.53
CA LEU A 104 -1.35 3.42 12.37
C LEU A 104 0.17 3.57 12.46
N GLU A 105 0.86 3.78 11.33
CA GLU A 105 2.30 4.04 11.29
C GLU A 105 2.67 5.29 12.10
N LYS A 106 1.85 6.34 12.02
CA LYS A 106 2.01 7.55 12.84
C LYS A 106 1.88 7.22 14.34
N LYS A 107 0.88 6.44 14.75
CA LYS A 107 0.68 6.02 16.14
C LYS A 107 1.87 5.17 16.62
N ASN A 108 2.29 4.20 15.82
CA ASN A 108 3.43 3.34 16.14
C ASN A 108 4.72 4.15 16.27
N TYR A 109 5.00 5.05 15.32
CA TYR A 109 6.19 5.88 15.34
C TYR A 109 6.24 6.83 16.54
N ASN A 110 5.09 7.33 16.98
CA ASN A 110 4.98 8.17 18.17
C ASN A 110 4.96 7.36 19.48
N SER A 111 4.75 6.04 19.42
CA SER A 111 4.83 5.17 20.57
C SER A 111 6.27 5.10 21.12
N LYS A 112 6.37 4.85 22.43
CA LYS A 112 7.65 4.72 23.14
C LYS A 112 8.48 3.55 22.61
N MET A 113 7.81 2.46 22.18
CA MET A 113 8.43 1.21 21.71
C MET A 113 9.40 1.42 20.53
N LEU A 114 9.00 2.16 19.50
CA LEU A 114 9.89 2.43 18.35
C LEU A 114 11.01 3.43 18.67
N ARG A 115 10.85 4.27 19.70
CA ARG A 115 11.89 5.20 20.14
C ARG A 115 12.95 4.51 21.00
N GLU A 116 12.51 3.59 21.87
CA GLU A 116 13.37 2.82 22.77
C GLU A 116 14.17 1.75 22.01
N ASN A 117 13.53 1.05 21.07
CA ASN A 117 14.18 -0.01 20.28
C ASN A 117 14.93 0.53 19.04
N ARG A 118 14.85 1.84 18.76
CA ARG A 118 15.51 2.50 17.62
C ARG A 118 17.00 2.16 17.45
N PRO A 119 17.86 2.28 18.49
CA PRO A 119 19.29 1.98 18.33
C PRO A 119 19.54 0.51 17.96
N GLU A 120 18.75 -0.42 18.49
CA GLU A 120 18.88 -1.85 18.23
C GLU A 120 18.38 -2.21 16.83
N LEU A 121 17.22 -1.69 16.42
CA LEU A 121 16.72 -1.82 15.06
C LEU A 121 17.73 -1.28 14.03
N THR A 122 18.39 -0.15 14.33
CA THR A 122 19.41 0.41 13.43
C THR A 122 20.66 -0.48 13.36
N LYS A 123 21.06 -1.16 14.45
CA LYS A 123 22.17 -2.13 14.45
C LYS A 123 21.84 -3.37 13.64
N GLU A 124 20.60 -3.83 13.68
CA GLU A 124 20.07 -4.94 12.86
C GLU A 124 19.88 -4.57 11.38
N GLY A 125 20.30 -3.37 10.95
CA GLY A 125 20.22 -2.94 9.55
C GLY A 125 18.83 -2.44 9.12
N VAL A 126 17.88 -2.33 10.05
CA VAL A 126 16.50 -1.90 9.76
C VAL A 126 16.47 -0.44 9.33
N ARG A 127 15.88 -0.18 8.17
CA ARG A 127 15.73 1.17 7.62
C ARG A 127 14.48 1.85 8.19
N LEU A 128 14.65 2.55 9.30
CA LEU A 128 13.59 3.39 9.86
C LEU A 128 13.34 4.65 9.02
N PRO A 129 12.12 5.24 9.04
CA PRO A 129 11.85 6.53 8.43
C PRO A 129 12.86 7.61 8.90
N LYS A 130 13.34 8.44 7.98
CA LYS A 130 14.30 9.53 8.24
C LYS A 130 13.83 10.84 7.57
N GLY A 131 14.36 11.97 8.05
CA GLY A 131 14.18 13.28 7.41
C GLY A 131 12.71 13.70 7.27
N LYS A 132 12.30 14.08 6.06
CA LYS A 132 10.96 14.64 5.78
C LYS A 132 9.80 13.70 6.15
N ALA A 133 9.97 12.38 5.98
CA ALA A 133 8.95 11.41 6.39
C ALA A 133 8.75 11.43 7.93
N LEU A 134 9.85 11.59 8.67
CA LEU A 134 9.81 11.77 10.13
C LEU A 134 9.09 13.05 10.54
N ASP A 135 9.38 14.14 9.84
CA ASP A 135 8.77 15.43 10.11
C ASP A 135 7.28 15.43 9.77
N GLN A 136 6.86 14.69 8.74
CA GLN A 136 5.45 14.49 8.41
C GLN A 136 4.72 13.78 9.55
N TYR A 137 5.26 12.68 10.09
CA TYR A 137 4.65 11.99 11.23
C TYR A 137 4.57 12.84 12.50
N ARG A 138 5.51 13.78 12.68
CA ARG A 138 5.55 14.71 13.82
C ARG A 138 4.62 15.92 13.67
N LYS A 139 4.39 16.39 12.44
CA LYS A 139 3.61 17.60 12.12
C LYS A 139 2.12 17.36 11.99
N MET A 140 1.69 16.14 11.68
CA MET A 140 0.30 15.76 11.75
C MET A 140 -0.13 15.74 13.22
N LYS A 141 -0.62 16.85 13.77
CA LYS A 141 -1.31 16.87 15.07
C LYS A 141 -2.80 16.76 14.84
#